data_AF-A0A1G3ZPI0-F1
#
_entry.id   AF-A0A1G3ZPI0-F1
#
_cell.length_a   1.000
_cell.length_b   1.000
_cell.length_c   1.000
_cell.angle_alpha   90.00
_cell.angle_beta   90.00
_cell.angle_gamma   90.00
#
_symmetry.space_group_name_H-M   'P 1'
#
loop_
_entity.id
_entity.type
_entity.pdbx_description
1 polymer ?
#
loop_
_entity_poly.entity_id
_entity_poly.type
_entity_poly.pdbx_seq_one_letter_code
_entity_poly.pdbx_strand_id
1 'polypeptide(L)'
;MENAFAELAVDLGLPPNLHFQVQPLPSEIVATPILASVDELVERAQKQRQDFLAAAADVRSKEASLLQAKRSVYPVLGTALDIGHYWFQDGLQEKGPHWSLGIEISCPLFQGFFYKNGIKKAKANVAASQAKMMQQELQIIQDVTVAHMGIKTAAAILSDSAEYLKAAQLEFNIALTGYKAGTMTILDVVSAQSSLADARAKKINGEKSWFLSLSTLAYATGSLCTSPEEIDERM
;
A
#
# COMPACT_ATOMS: atom_id res chain seq x y z
N MET A 1 11.90 21.04 -13.59
CA MET A 1 11.64 19.79 -14.32
C MET A 1 12.72 18.74 -14.05
N GLU A 2 14.01 19.11 -14.02
CA GLU A 2 15.11 18.17 -13.73
C GLU A 2 14.95 17.39 -12.41
N ASN A 3 14.53 18.04 -11.32
CA ASN A 3 14.34 17.36 -10.04
C ASN A 3 13.30 16.23 -10.08
N ALA A 4 12.17 16.44 -10.78
CA ALA A 4 11.11 15.43 -10.88
C ALA A 4 11.53 14.22 -11.74
N PHE A 5 12.34 14.44 -12.77
CA PHE A 5 12.91 13.35 -13.57
C PHE A 5 13.99 12.57 -12.81
N ALA A 6 14.79 13.26 -12.00
CA ALA A 6 15.77 12.62 -11.14
C ALA A 6 15.11 11.74 -10.06
N GLU A 7 14.04 12.24 -9.42
CA GLU A 7 13.23 11.45 -8.47
C GLU A 7 12.64 10.21 -9.15
N LEU A 8 12.02 10.35 -10.33
CA LEU A 8 11.50 9.22 -11.09
C LEU A 8 12.58 8.20 -11.47
N ALA A 9 13.76 8.66 -11.89
CA ALA A 9 14.87 7.77 -12.22
C ALA A 9 15.29 6.92 -11.02
N VAL A 10 15.36 7.53 -9.83
CA VAL A 10 15.67 6.83 -8.58
C VAL A 10 14.58 5.80 -8.24
N ASP A 11 13.30 6.18 -8.33
CA ASP A 11 12.18 5.29 -8.03
C ASP A 11 12.11 4.09 -9.00
N LEU A 12 12.53 4.28 -10.25
CA LEU A 12 12.61 3.23 -11.26
C LEU A 12 13.92 2.42 -11.21
N GLY A 13 14.87 2.79 -10.35
CA GLY A 13 16.20 2.18 -10.29
C GLY A 13 17.06 2.44 -11.54
N LEU A 14 16.75 3.49 -12.30
CA LEU A 14 17.44 3.89 -13.53
C LEU A 14 18.49 4.97 -13.26
N PRO A 15 19.54 5.06 -14.10
CA PRO A 15 20.58 6.07 -13.89
C PRO A 15 20.04 7.49 -14.14
N PRO A 16 20.54 8.53 -13.43
CA PRO A 16 19.95 9.87 -13.43
C PRO A 16 20.06 10.65 -14.74
N ASN A 17 20.93 10.19 -15.65
CA ASN A 17 21.22 10.80 -16.94
C ASN A 17 20.36 10.25 -18.09
N LEU A 18 19.32 9.46 -17.78
CA LEU A 18 18.42 8.91 -18.77
C LEU A 18 17.34 9.94 -19.16
N HIS A 19 17.24 10.27 -20.44
CA HIS A 19 16.19 11.15 -20.94
C HIS A 19 14.89 10.36 -21.16
N PHE A 20 13.85 10.69 -20.41
CA PHE A 20 12.54 10.06 -20.55
C PHE A 20 11.73 10.73 -21.67
N GLN A 21 11.13 9.92 -22.54
CA GLN A 21 10.05 10.38 -23.42
C GLN A 21 8.72 10.13 -22.71
N VAL A 22 8.11 11.19 -22.18
CA VAL A 22 6.80 11.12 -21.54
C VAL A 22 5.74 11.24 -22.64
N GLN A 23 4.81 10.29 -22.68
CA GLN A 23 3.67 10.38 -23.58
C GLN A 23 2.87 11.65 -23.25
N PRO A 24 2.52 12.49 -24.24
CA PRO A 24 1.70 13.67 -23.98
C PRO A 24 0.34 13.23 -23.43
N LEU A 25 -0.16 14.01 -22.47
CA LEU A 25 -1.50 13.81 -21.92
C LEU A 25 -2.54 13.84 -23.05
N PRO A 26 -3.60 12.99 -22.98
CA PRO A 26 -4.72 13.08 -23.90
C PRO A 26 -5.29 14.50 -23.91
N SER A 27 -5.70 14.99 -25.08
CA SER A 27 -6.22 16.35 -25.26
C SER A 27 -7.53 16.61 -24.51
N GLU A 28 -8.26 15.55 -24.15
CA GLU A 28 -9.50 15.62 -23.38
C GLU A 28 -9.51 14.50 -22.34
N ILE A 29 -9.51 14.89 -21.06
CA ILE A 29 -9.61 13.95 -19.94
C ILE A 29 -11.07 13.94 -19.51
N VAL A 30 -11.76 12.85 -19.83
CA VAL A 30 -13.12 12.61 -19.37
C VAL A 30 -13.03 11.94 -18.01
N ALA A 31 -13.50 12.61 -16.96
CA ALA A 31 -13.68 11.97 -15.67
C ALA A 31 -14.79 10.92 -15.79
N THR A 32 -14.42 9.66 -15.96
CA THR A 32 -15.37 8.55 -15.91
C THR A 32 -15.94 8.45 -14.49
N PRO A 33 -17.27 8.45 -14.32
CA PRO A 33 -17.87 8.31 -13.01
C PRO A 33 -17.57 6.91 -12.48
N ILE A 34 -16.92 6.83 -11.33
CA ILE A 34 -16.74 5.55 -10.62
C ILE A 34 -18.11 5.14 -10.07
N LEU A 35 -18.69 4.12 -10.67
CA LEU A 35 -20.00 3.57 -10.31
C LEU A 35 -19.93 2.62 -9.10
N ALA A 36 -18.75 2.14 -8.74
CA ALA A 36 -18.56 1.23 -7.60
C ALA A 36 -18.89 1.92 -6.27
N SER A 37 -19.59 1.21 -5.39
CA SER A 37 -19.89 1.68 -4.04
C SER A 37 -18.63 1.59 -3.15
N VAL A 38 -18.59 2.39 -2.08
CA VAL A 38 -17.48 2.31 -1.10
C VAL A 38 -17.36 0.90 -0.53
N ASP A 39 -18.49 0.27 -0.22
CA ASP A 39 -18.54 -1.08 0.35
C ASP A 39 -17.93 -2.13 -0.59
N GLU A 40 -18.22 -2.04 -1.89
CA GLU A 40 -17.64 -2.94 -2.90
C GLU A 40 -16.11 -2.76 -3.02
N LEU A 41 -15.65 -1.50 -2.97
CA LEU A 41 -14.23 -1.18 -3.01
C LEU A 41 -13.49 -1.64 -1.75
N VAL A 42 -14.15 -1.57 -0.58
CA VAL A 42 -13.62 -2.11 0.69
C VAL A 42 -13.51 -3.63 0.62
N GLU A 43 -14.55 -4.33 0.16
CA GLU A 43 -14.51 -5.80 0.04
C GLU A 43 -13.38 -6.25 -0.90
N ARG A 44 -13.19 -5.51 -2.00
CA ARG A 44 -12.07 -5.73 -2.92
C ARG A 44 -10.72 -5.49 -2.24
N ALA A 45 -10.59 -4.39 -1.51
CA ALA A 45 -9.37 -4.04 -0.78
C ALA A 45 -9.01 -5.10 0.28
N GLN A 46 -9.98 -5.67 0.99
CA GLN A 46 -9.74 -6.74 1.96
C GLN A 46 -9.23 -8.04 1.31
N LYS A 47 -9.60 -8.31 0.05
CA LYS A 47 -9.13 -9.50 -0.68
C LYS A 47 -7.76 -9.29 -1.33
N GLN A 48 -7.46 -8.07 -1.75
CA GLN A 48 -6.28 -7.78 -2.58
C GLN A 48 -5.13 -7.12 -1.82
N ARG A 49 -5.38 -6.31 -0.78
CA ARG A 49 -4.30 -5.60 -0.09
C ARG A 49 -3.41 -6.55 0.71
N GLN A 50 -2.11 -6.41 0.52
CA GLN A 50 -1.09 -7.25 1.15
C GLN A 50 -0.98 -7.01 2.66
N ASP A 51 -1.27 -5.81 3.14
CA ASP A 51 -1.21 -5.45 4.56
C ASP A 51 -2.28 -6.18 5.40
N PHE A 52 -3.50 -6.32 4.89
CA PHE A 52 -4.55 -7.13 5.51
C PHE A 52 -4.18 -8.61 5.55
N LEU A 53 -3.67 -9.13 4.43
CA LEU A 53 -3.21 -10.52 4.35
C LEU A 53 -2.04 -10.79 5.32
N ALA A 54 -1.13 -9.84 5.47
CA ALA A 54 -0.04 -9.91 6.44
C ALA A 54 -0.55 -9.91 7.88
N ALA A 55 -1.54 -9.06 8.20
CA ALA A 55 -2.19 -9.05 9.51
C ALA A 55 -2.90 -10.39 9.82
N ALA A 56 -3.63 -10.93 8.85
CA ALA A 56 -4.28 -12.24 8.99
C ALA A 56 -3.25 -13.38 9.16
N ALA A 57 -2.12 -13.32 8.46
CA ALA A 57 -1.03 -14.27 8.63
C ALA A 57 -0.37 -14.17 10.02
N ASP A 58 -0.22 -12.96 10.57
CA ASP A 58 0.28 -12.79 11.95
C ASP A 58 -0.66 -13.40 12.98
N VAL A 59 -1.98 -13.25 12.84
CA VAL A 59 -2.98 -13.93 13.69
C VAL A 59 -2.78 -15.44 13.66
N ARG A 60 -2.68 -16.04 12.46
CA ARG A 60 -2.42 -17.49 12.32
C ARG A 60 -1.12 -17.91 12.98
N SER A 61 -0.06 -17.10 12.87
CA SER A 61 1.23 -17.34 13.54
C SER A 61 1.10 -17.33 15.07
N LYS A 62 0.31 -16.41 15.64
CA LYS A 62 0.05 -16.37 17.10
C LYS A 62 -0.81 -17.55 17.55
N GLU A 63 -1.79 -17.97 16.75
CA GLU A 63 -2.60 -19.16 17.03
C GLU A 63 -1.75 -20.43 17.04
N ALA A 64 -0.82 -20.58 16.08
CA ALA A 64 0.15 -21.67 16.08
C ALA A 64 1.05 -21.64 17.31
N SER A 65 1.50 -20.46 17.73
CA SER A 65 2.28 -20.28 18.97
C SER A 65 1.48 -20.66 20.23
N LEU A 66 0.17 -20.39 20.25
CA LEU A 66 -0.72 -20.83 21.33
C LEU A 66 -0.87 -22.35 21.35
N LEU A 67 -1.00 -23.00 20.18
CA LEU A 67 -1.01 -24.46 20.10
C LEU A 67 0.31 -25.07 20.59
N GLN A 68 1.44 -24.47 20.23
CA GLN A 68 2.75 -24.88 20.74
C GLN A 68 2.82 -24.75 22.26
N ALA A 69 2.40 -23.62 22.83
CA ALA A 69 2.40 -23.39 24.28
C ALA A 69 1.48 -24.37 25.02
N LYS A 70 0.33 -24.74 24.43
CA LYS A 70 -0.53 -25.80 24.97
C LYS A 70 0.15 -27.18 24.93
N ARG A 71 0.94 -27.44 23.89
CA ARG A 71 1.68 -28.71 23.74
C ARG A 71 2.86 -28.84 24.68
N SER A 72 3.46 -27.74 25.13
CA SER A 72 4.58 -27.73 26.08
C SER A 72 4.28 -28.38 27.45
N VAL A 73 3.01 -28.63 27.77
CA VAL A 73 2.61 -29.33 29.01
C VAL A 73 2.71 -30.85 28.88
N TYR A 74 2.72 -31.38 27.65
CA TYR A 74 2.85 -32.82 27.42
C TYR A 74 4.30 -33.28 27.53
N PRO A 75 4.53 -34.54 27.90
CA PRO A 75 5.87 -35.11 27.92
C PRO A 75 6.49 -35.09 26.53
N VAL A 76 7.79 -34.80 26.46
CA VAL A 76 8.56 -34.81 25.22
C VAL A 76 9.36 -36.10 25.16
N LEU A 77 9.25 -36.82 24.03
CA LEU A 77 10.06 -37.98 23.70
C LEU A 77 11.25 -37.51 22.85
N GLY A 78 12.45 -37.65 23.37
CA GLY A 78 13.71 -37.43 22.68
C GLY A 78 14.36 -38.75 22.31
N THR A 79 14.97 -38.82 21.13
CA THR A 79 15.80 -39.94 20.72
C THR A 79 17.15 -39.40 20.29
N ALA A 80 18.23 -39.96 20.84
CA ALA A 80 19.59 -39.58 20.51
C ALA A 80 20.32 -40.80 19.95
N LEU A 81 20.93 -40.64 18.77
CA LEU A 81 21.81 -41.62 18.16
C LEU A 81 23.18 -40.97 18.03
N ASP A 82 24.17 -41.55 18.68
CA ASP A 82 25.57 -41.19 18.56
C ASP A 82 26.28 -42.32 17.83
N ILE A 83 27.06 -41.98 16.79
CA ILE A 83 27.89 -42.91 16.05
C ILE A 83 29.20 -42.18 15.80
N GLY A 84 30.32 -42.76 16.20
CA GLY A 84 31.62 -42.14 16.08
C GLY A 84 32.76 -43.15 16.16
N HIS A 85 33.97 -42.64 16.29
CA HIS A 85 35.17 -43.46 16.37
C HIS A 85 36.14 -42.87 17.39
N TYR A 86 36.58 -43.67 18.35
CA TYR A 86 37.56 -43.26 19.34
C TYR A 86 38.98 -43.41 18.79
N TRP A 87 39.74 -42.30 18.74
CA TRP A 87 41.10 -42.25 18.19
C TRP A 87 42.20 -42.33 19.27
N PHE A 88 41.84 -42.06 20.53
CA PHE A 88 42.75 -42.01 21.67
C PHE A 88 42.35 -43.06 22.71
N GLN A 89 43.32 -43.64 23.41
CA GLN A 89 43.09 -44.65 24.43
C GLN A 89 43.33 -44.02 25.79
N ASP A 90 42.26 -43.85 26.56
CA ASP A 90 42.31 -43.58 28.00
C ASP A 90 41.70 -44.81 28.69
N GLY A 91 42.23 -45.21 29.85
CA GLY A 91 42.22 -46.59 30.39
C GLY A 91 40.87 -47.30 30.59
N LEU A 92 39.75 -46.71 30.18
CA LEU A 92 38.39 -47.24 30.22
C LEU A 92 37.72 -47.36 28.83
N GLN A 93 38.34 -46.89 27.73
CA GLN A 93 37.77 -46.93 26.37
C GLN A 93 38.76 -47.48 25.33
N GLU A 94 38.33 -48.49 24.58
CA GLU A 94 39.09 -49.07 23.46
C GLU A 94 39.00 -48.19 22.21
N LYS A 95 40.07 -48.14 21.41
CA LYS A 95 40.07 -47.51 20.10
C LYS A 95 39.18 -48.31 19.15
N GLY A 96 38.23 -47.66 18.50
CA GLY A 96 37.33 -48.34 17.59
C GLY A 96 36.04 -47.55 17.34
N PRO A 97 35.16 -48.08 16.48
CA PRO A 97 33.84 -47.50 16.25
C PRO A 97 33.00 -47.62 17.53
N HIS A 98 32.33 -46.52 17.90
CA HIS A 98 31.33 -46.51 18.95
C HIS A 98 29.98 -46.10 18.37
N TRP A 99 28.93 -46.61 19.00
CA TRP A 99 27.59 -46.12 18.77
C TRP A 99 26.78 -46.23 20.06
N SER A 100 25.86 -45.30 20.27
CA SER A 100 24.89 -45.36 21.36
C SER A 100 23.53 -44.86 20.90
N LEU A 101 22.48 -45.53 21.36
CA LEU A 101 21.09 -45.14 21.12
C LEU A 101 20.43 -44.90 22.48
N GLY A 102 19.97 -43.67 22.70
CA GLY A 102 19.27 -43.26 23.91
C GLY A 102 17.85 -42.82 23.58
N ILE A 103 16.89 -43.21 24.42
CA ILE A 103 15.52 -42.69 24.41
C ILE A 103 15.30 -41.99 25.74
N GLU A 104 14.90 -40.72 25.70
CA GLU A 104 14.64 -39.90 26.88
C GLU A 104 13.18 -39.43 26.86
N ILE A 105 12.47 -39.59 27.98
CA ILE A 105 11.14 -39.03 28.17
C ILE A 105 11.21 -37.98 29.26
N SER A 106 10.98 -36.72 28.90
CA SER A 106 10.95 -35.61 29.85
C SER A 106 9.51 -35.21 30.15
N CYS A 107 9.08 -35.39 31.40
CA CYS A 107 7.74 -35.03 31.87
C CYS A 107 7.82 -34.00 32.99
N PRO A 108 7.43 -32.74 32.74
CA PRO A 108 7.45 -31.72 33.77
C PRO A 108 6.26 -31.88 34.73
N LEU A 109 6.51 -32.31 35.97
CA LEU A 109 5.45 -32.53 36.97
C LEU A 109 4.92 -31.22 37.57
N PHE A 110 5.81 -30.32 37.98
CA PHE A 110 5.44 -29.01 38.52
C PHE A 110 6.55 -27.97 38.26
N GLN A 111 6.20 -26.87 37.60
CA GLN A 111 7.13 -25.76 37.31
C GLN A 111 6.58 -24.41 37.79
N GLY A 112 5.95 -24.36 38.97
CA GLY A 112 5.50 -23.08 39.55
C GLY A 112 4.54 -22.29 38.64
N PHE A 113 3.61 -22.97 37.96
CA PHE A 113 2.67 -22.40 36.99
C PHE A 113 3.27 -21.77 35.71
N PHE A 114 4.55 -21.98 35.42
CA PHE A 114 5.22 -21.48 34.21
C PHE A 114 4.41 -21.74 32.93
N TYR A 115 4.04 -22.99 32.67
CA TYR A 115 3.26 -23.36 31.48
C TYR A 115 1.85 -22.73 31.46
N LYS A 116 1.17 -22.69 32.62
CA LYS A 116 -0.17 -22.09 32.72
C LYS A 116 -0.13 -20.60 32.37
N ASN A 117 0.88 -19.88 32.85
CA ASN A 117 1.08 -18.47 32.54
C ASN A 117 1.57 -18.27 31.08
N GLY A 118 2.37 -19.19 30.54
CA GLY A 118 2.75 -19.22 29.13
C GLY A 118 1.55 -19.33 28.20
N ILE A 119 0.61 -20.24 28.49
CA ILE A 119 -0.65 -20.38 27.72
C ILE A 119 -1.50 -19.11 27.83
N LYS A 120 -1.62 -18.51 29.03
CA LYS A 120 -2.33 -17.23 29.22
C LYS A 120 -1.71 -16.11 28.38
N LYS A 121 -0.38 -15.99 28.40
CA LYS A 121 0.37 -15.01 27.60
C LYS A 121 0.15 -15.24 26.10
N ALA A 122 0.25 -16.49 25.62
CA ALA A 122 0.01 -16.82 24.23
C ALA A 122 -1.44 -16.49 23.81
N LYS A 123 -2.43 -16.76 24.67
CA LYS A 123 -3.83 -16.39 24.41
C LYS A 123 -4.02 -14.87 24.33
N ALA A 124 -3.38 -14.12 25.22
CA ALA A 124 -3.41 -12.66 25.18
C ALA A 124 -2.75 -12.12 23.90
N ASN A 125 -1.65 -12.73 23.44
CA ASN A 125 -1.01 -12.37 22.18
C ASN A 125 -1.91 -12.63 20.96
N VAL A 126 -2.66 -13.73 20.93
CA VAL A 126 -3.66 -13.99 19.88
C VAL A 126 -4.72 -12.89 19.87
N ALA A 127 -5.29 -12.57 21.04
CA ALA A 127 -6.28 -11.50 21.14
C ALA A 127 -5.72 -10.14 20.69
N ALA A 128 -4.48 -9.82 21.05
CA ALA A 128 -3.80 -8.61 20.60
C ALA A 128 -3.60 -8.58 19.07
N SER A 129 -3.20 -9.69 18.45
CA SER A 129 -3.08 -9.78 16.99
C SER A 129 -4.44 -9.66 16.28
N GLN A 130 -5.51 -10.20 16.86
CA GLN A 130 -6.87 -10.05 16.32
C GLN A 130 -7.34 -8.59 16.40
N ALA A 131 -7.09 -7.91 17.52
CA ALA A 131 -7.38 -6.49 17.65
C ALA A 131 -6.58 -5.64 16.64
N LYS A 132 -5.31 -5.97 16.40
CA LYS A 132 -4.48 -5.32 15.38
C LYS A 132 -5.02 -5.56 13.96
N MET A 133 -5.49 -6.76 13.65
CA MET A 133 -6.14 -7.07 12.38
C MET A 133 -7.42 -6.25 12.19
N MET A 134 -8.25 -6.14 13.23
CA MET A 134 -9.46 -5.29 13.21
C MET A 134 -9.11 -3.81 13.03
N GLN A 135 -8.04 -3.32 13.67
CA GLN A 135 -7.54 -1.97 13.44
C GLN A 135 -7.10 -1.76 11.99
N GLN A 136 -6.40 -2.74 11.40
CA GLN A 136 -6.01 -2.71 9.99
C GLN A 136 -7.23 -2.66 9.07
N GLU A 137 -8.27 -3.44 9.37
CA GLU A 137 -9.54 -3.42 8.64
C GLU A 137 -10.19 -2.03 8.64
N LEU A 138 -10.27 -1.40 9.82
CA LEU A 138 -10.80 -0.03 9.93
C LEU A 138 -9.95 0.99 9.18
N GLN A 139 -8.62 0.83 9.18
CA GLN A 139 -7.72 1.68 8.41
C GLN A 139 -7.98 1.55 6.90
N ILE A 140 -8.18 0.31 6.42
CA ILE A 140 -8.49 0.07 5.00
C ILE A 140 -9.82 0.72 4.61
N ILE A 141 -10.85 0.57 5.45
CA ILE A 141 -12.14 1.23 5.25
C ILE A 141 -11.97 2.74 5.15
N GLN A 142 -11.19 3.33 6.06
CA GLN A 142 -10.90 4.76 6.05
C GLN A 142 -10.17 5.17 4.77
N ASP A 143 -9.08 4.47 4.40
CA ASP A 143 -8.26 4.78 3.22
C ASP A 143 -9.11 4.75 1.95
N VAL A 144 -9.93 3.71 1.76
CA VAL A 144 -10.81 3.55 0.59
C VAL A 144 -11.88 4.65 0.56
N THR A 145 -12.47 4.97 1.72
CA THR A 145 -13.49 6.03 1.81
C THR A 145 -12.89 7.40 1.46
N VAL A 146 -11.72 7.72 2.00
CA VAL A 146 -11.01 8.97 1.71
C VAL A 146 -10.60 9.04 0.25
N ALA A 147 -10.08 7.96 -0.32
CA ALA A 147 -9.72 7.90 -1.73
C ALA A 147 -10.95 8.07 -2.65
N HIS A 148 -12.08 7.44 -2.31
CA HIS A 148 -13.34 7.56 -3.06
C HIS A 148 -13.91 8.98 -3.00
N MET A 149 -13.82 9.66 -1.85
CA MET A 149 -14.20 11.07 -1.76
C MET A 149 -13.21 11.95 -2.54
N GLY A 150 -11.90 11.68 -2.42
CA GLY A 150 -10.85 12.42 -3.12
C GLY A 150 -11.00 12.40 -4.64
N ILE A 151 -11.36 11.25 -5.22
CA ILE A 151 -11.60 11.15 -6.66
C ILE A 151 -12.85 11.91 -7.12
N LYS A 152 -13.94 11.88 -6.32
CA LYS A 152 -15.13 12.70 -6.60
C LYS A 152 -14.81 14.19 -6.56
N THR A 153 -14.05 14.63 -5.57
CA THR A 153 -13.59 16.01 -5.47
C THR A 153 -12.68 16.38 -6.63
N ALA A 154 -11.75 15.50 -7.03
CA ALA A 154 -10.87 15.74 -8.17
C ALA A 154 -11.64 15.82 -9.50
N ALA A 155 -12.68 15.01 -9.69
CA ALA A 155 -13.57 15.12 -10.86
C ALA A 155 -14.27 16.49 -10.92
N ALA A 156 -14.77 16.97 -9.79
CA ALA A 156 -15.40 18.30 -9.70
C ALA A 156 -14.38 19.41 -10.00
N ILE A 157 -13.19 19.37 -9.40
CA ILE A 157 -12.11 20.33 -9.66
C ILE A 157 -11.73 20.34 -11.14
N LEU A 158 -11.64 19.17 -11.78
CA LEU A 158 -11.34 19.07 -13.21
C LEU A 158 -12.42 19.77 -14.05
N SER A 159 -13.69 19.48 -13.79
CA SER A 159 -14.83 20.12 -14.48
C SER A 159 -14.83 21.64 -14.29
N ASP A 160 -14.72 22.10 -13.03
CA ASP A 160 -14.74 23.52 -12.68
C ASP A 160 -13.55 24.26 -13.30
N SER A 161 -12.37 23.65 -13.31
CA SER A 161 -11.18 24.24 -13.93
C SER A 161 -11.30 24.37 -15.45
N ALA A 162 -11.99 23.43 -16.10
CA ALA A 162 -12.25 23.49 -17.54
C ALA A 162 -13.26 24.59 -17.88
N GLU A 163 -14.30 24.77 -17.06
CA GLU A 163 -15.25 25.87 -17.21
C GLU A 163 -14.61 27.24 -16.93
N TYR A 164 -13.79 27.34 -15.88
CA TYR A 164 -13.04 28.54 -15.56
C TYR A 164 -12.09 28.97 -16.69
N LEU A 165 -11.43 28.01 -17.36
CA LEU A 165 -10.62 28.29 -18.54
C LEU A 165 -11.46 28.86 -19.70
N LYS A 166 -12.65 28.29 -19.95
CA LYS A 166 -13.57 28.80 -20.98
C LYS A 166 -14.00 30.24 -20.68
N ALA A 167 -14.34 30.53 -19.42
CA ALA A 167 -14.74 31.87 -18.98
C ALA A 167 -13.58 32.88 -19.14
N ALA A 168 -12.38 32.56 -18.66
CA ALA A 168 -11.21 33.43 -18.77
C ALA A 168 -10.80 33.67 -20.24
N GLN A 169 -10.97 32.67 -21.11
CA GLN A 169 -10.72 32.81 -22.54
C GLN A 169 -11.73 33.76 -23.22
N LEU A 170 -13.00 33.71 -22.80
CA LEU A 170 -14.02 34.65 -23.26
C LEU A 170 -13.73 36.07 -22.78
N GLU A 171 -13.37 36.24 -21.51
CA GLU A 171 -12.99 37.53 -20.92
C GLU A 171 -11.81 38.16 -21.66
N PHE A 172 -10.76 37.39 -21.94
CA PHE A 172 -9.63 37.84 -22.76
C PHE A 172 -10.06 38.28 -24.16
N ASN A 173 -10.96 37.54 -24.81
CA ASN A 173 -11.46 37.89 -26.13
C ASN A 173 -12.27 39.19 -26.09
N ILE A 174 -13.09 39.41 -25.06
CA ILE A 174 -13.86 40.65 -24.86
C ILE A 174 -12.91 41.83 -24.62
N ALA A 175 -11.91 41.66 -23.75
CA ALA A 175 -10.92 42.71 -23.48
C ALA A 175 -10.14 43.09 -24.74
N LEU A 176 -9.74 42.09 -25.53
CA LEU A 176 -9.01 42.29 -26.77
C LEU A 176 -9.86 43.00 -27.84
N THR A 177 -11.14 42.65 -27.98
CA THR A 177 -12.02 43.33 -28.93
C THR A 177 -12.37 44.75 -28.47
N GLY A 178 -12.62 44.95 -27.17
CA GLY A 178 -12.86 46.27 -26.57
C GLY A 178 -11.66 47.20 -26.73
N TYR A 179 -10.44 46.69 -26.53
CA TYR A 179 -9.22 47.46 -26.77
C TYR A 179 -9.07 47.88 -28.24
N LYS A 180 -9.32 46.96 -29.18
CA LYS A 180 -9.30 47.27 -30.62
C LYS A 180 -10.37 48.29 -31.04
N ALA A 181 -11.51 48.29 -30.35
CA ALA A 181 -12.59 49.25 -30.56
C ALA A 181 -12.39 50.58 -29.79
N GLY A 182 -11.34 50.68 -28.95
CA GLY A 182 -11.07 51.85 -28.11
C GLY A 182 -11.98 52.00 -26.89
N THR A 183 -12.79 50.99 -26.56
CA THR A 183 -13.71 51.00 -25.41
C THR A 183 -13.10 50.43 -24.13
N MET A 184 -11.94 49.79 -24.23
CA MET A 184 -11.14 49.28 -23.11
C MET A 184 -9.68 49.68 -23.24
N THR A 185 -8.95 49.65 -22.13
CA THR A 185 -7.55 50.04 -22.06
C THR A 185 -6.61 48.84 -22.24
N ILE A 186 -5.34 49.11 -22.52
CA ILE A 186 -4.31 48.05 -22.59
C ILE A 186 -4.13 47.34 -21.24
N LEU A 187 -4.38 48.04 -20.12
CA LEU A 187 -4.30 47.46 -18.78
C LEU A 187 -5.36 46.36 -18.60
N ASP A 188 -6.55 46.55 -19.16
CA ASP A 188 -7.63 45.54 -19.11
C ASP A 188 -7.23 44.26 -19.87
N VAL A 189 -6.56 44.40 -21.03
CA VAL A 189 -6.06 43.26 -21.82
C VAL A 189 -4.97 42.49 -21.06
N VAL A 190 -4.02 43.21 -20.45
CA VAL A 190 -2.94 42.58 -19.67
C VAL A 190 -3.49 41.88 -18.44
N SER A 191 -4.47 42.49 -17.75
CA SER A 191 -5.18 41.87 -16.62
C SER A 191 -5.88 40.57 -17.06
N ALA A 192 -6.65 40.61 -18.15
CA ALA A 192 -7.33 39.43 -18.69
C ALA A 192 -6.35 38.34 -19.17
N GLN A 193 -5.19 38.73 -19.72
CA GLN A 193 -4.13 37.79 -20.09
C GLN A 193 -3.54 37.09 -18.86
N SER A 194 -3.34 37.81 -17.75
CA SER A 194 -2.92 37.22 -16.48
C SER A 194 -3.95 36.22 -15.96
N SER A 195 -5.23 36.61 -15.93
CA SER A 195 -6.34 35.72 -15.53
C SER A 195 -6.42 34.46 -16.40
N LEU A 196 -6.18 34.58 -17.71
CA LEU A 196 -6.15 33.44 -18.63
C LEU A 196 -4.96 32.52 -18.34
N ALA A 197 -3.78 33.07 -18.04
CA ALA A 197 -2.62 32.28 -17.66
C ALA A 197 -2.87 31.50 -16.35
N ASP A 198 -3.49 32.14 -15.36
CA ASP A 198 -3.88 31.51 -14.09
C ASP A 198 -4.92 30.41 -14.31
N ALA A 199 -5.91 30.63 -15.17
CA ALA A 199 -6.92 29.63 -15.52
C ALA A 199 -6.30 28.40 -16.20
N ARG A 200 -5.31 28.59 -17.09
CA ARG A 200 -4.55 27.49 -17.70
C ARG A 200 -3.77 26.71 -16.65
N ALA A 201 -3.11 27.39 -15.72
CA ALA A 201 -2.40 26.72 -14.62
C ALA A 201 -3.36 25.92 -13.72
N LYS A 202 -4.54 26.46 -13.41
CA LYS A 202 -5.59 25.74 -12.66
C LYS A 202 -6.07 24.49 -13.37
N LYS A 203 -6.29 24.54 -14.69
CA LYS A 203 -6.66 23.36 -15.48
C LYS A 203 -5.63 22.24 -15.36
N ILE A 204 -4.35 22.57 -15.57
CA ILE A 204 -3.24 21.60 -15.46
C ILE A 204 -3.18 21.00 -14.04
N ASN A 205 -3.38 21.81 -13.01
CA ASN A 205 -3.42 21.31 -11.63
C ASN A 205 -4.65 20.41 -11.37
N GLY A 206 -5.80 20.72 -11.95
CA GLY A 206 -6.99 19.87 -11.89
C GLY A 206 -6.77 18.50 -12.54
N GLU A 207 -6.16 18.49 -13.73
CA GLU A 207 -5.77 17.25 -14.43
C GLU A 207 -4.79 16.42 -13.60
N LYS A 208 -3.75 17.05 -13.04
CA LYS A 208 -2.81 16.38 -12.14
C LYS A 208 -3.51 15.78 -10.93
N SER A 209 -4.41 16.53 -10.30
CA SER A 209 -5.18 16.08 -9.13
C SER A 209 -6.04 14.86 -9.45
N TRP A 210 -6.67 14.83 -10.63
CA TRP A 210 -7.45 13.69 -11.10
C TRP A 210 -6.61 12.41 -11.20
N PHE A 211 -5.45 12.45 -11.87
CA PHE A 211 -4.58 11.28 -11.98
C PHE A 211 -4.01 10.81 -10.64
N LEU A 212 -3.61 11.75 -9.77
CA LEU A 212 -3.13 11.39 -8.44
C LEU A 212 -4.21 10.73 -7.58
N SER A 213 -5.44 11.24 -7.63
CA SER A 213 -6.58 10.63 -6.93
C SER A 213 -6.92 9.25 -7.49
N LEU A 214 -6.82 9.05 -8.81
CA LEU A 214 -7.00 7.75 -9.44
C LEU A 214 -5.93 6.74 -8.99
N SER A 215 -4.66 7.13 -8.99
CA SER A 215 -3.57 6.29 -8.47
C SER A 215 -3.73 5.99 -6.98
N THR A 216 -4.18 6.97 -6.20
CA THR A 216 -4.44 6.79 -4.76
C THR A 216 -5.59 5.81 -4.52
N LEU A 217 -6.66 5.87 -5.33
CA LEU A 217 -7.74 4.89 -5.26
C LEU A 217 -7.28 3.49 -5.64
N ALA A 218 -6.52 3.36 -6.73
CA ALA A 218 -5.95 2.08 -7.15
C ALA A 218 -5.00 1.49 -6.09
N TYR A 219 -4.23 2.34 -5.40
CA TYR A 219 -3.41 1.93 -4.26
C TYR A 219 -4.27 1.43 -3.10
N ALA A 220 -5.29 2.22 -2.72
CA ALA A 220 -6.17 1.90 -1.61
C ALA A 220 -7.00 0.63 -1.84
N THR A 221 -7.35 0.30 -3.08
CA THR A 221 -8.06 -0.94 -3.45
C THR A 221 -7.13 -2.13 -3.65
N GLY A 222 -5.81 -1.91 -3.73
CA GLY A 222 -4.82 -2.95 -3.99
C GLY A 222 -4.69 -3.36 -5.46
N SER A 223 -5.32 -2.64 -6.39
CA SER A 223 -5.31 -2.96 -7.83
C SER A 223 -4.06 -2.47 -8.58
N LEU A 224 -3.14 -1.75 -7.93
CA LEU A 224 -1.88 -1.33 -8.58
C LEU A 224 -0.97 -2.50 -8.96
N CYS A 225 -1.20 -3.70 -8.40
CA CYS A 225 -0.42 -4.89 -8.69
C CYS A 225 -0.97 -5.72 -9.86
N THR A 226 -2.13 -5.36 -10.43
CA THR A 226 -2.67 -5.98 -11.65
C THR A 226 -2.23 -5.16 -12.86
N SER A 227 -1.55 -5.84 -13.80
CA SER A 227 -1.09 -5.31 -15.08
C SER A 227 -2.12 -4.34 -15.72
N PRO A 228 -1.68 -3.22 -16.34
CA PRO A 228 -2.57 -2.27 -17.02
C PRO A 228 -3.55 -2.89 -18.03
N GLU A 229 -3.26 -4.08 -18.55
CA GLU A 229 -4.16 -4.81 -19.47
C GLU A 229 -5.49 -5.25 -18.82
N GLU A 230 -5.56 -5.43 -17.50
CA GLU A 230 -6.80 -5.87 -16.82
C GLU A 230 -7.70 -4.71 -16.37
N ILE A 231 -7.22 -3.46 -16.43
CA ILE A 231 -7.99 -2.29 -15.99
C ILE A 231 -9.01 -1.85 -17.05
N ASP A 232 -8.73 -2.11 -18.33
CA ASP A 232 -9.60 -1.71 -19.47
C ASP A 232 -10.79 -2.67 -19.67
N GLU A 233 -10.71 -3.92 -19.18
CA GLU A 233 -11.82 -4.89 -19.28
C GLU A 233 -12.77 -4.91 -18.06
N ARG A 234 -12.46 -4.17 -16.98
CA ARG A 234 -13.18 -4.31 -15.69
C ARG A 234 -13.68 -3.00 -15.07
N MET A 235 -13.64 -1.88 -15.78
CA MET A 235 -14.45 -0.68 -15.51
C MET A 235 -15.59 -0.57 -16.52
#